data_AF-A0A7C3CZ57-F1
#
_entry.id   AF-A0A7C3CZ57-F1
#
_cell.length_a   1.000
_cell.length_b   1.000
_cell.length_c   1.000
_cell.angle_alpha   90.00
_cell.angle_beta   90.00
_cell.angle_gamma   90.00
#
_symmetry.space_group_name_H-M   'P 1'
#
loop_
_entity.id
_entity.type
_entity.pdbx_description
1 polymer ?
#
loop_
_entity_poly.entity_id
_entity_poly.type
_entity_poly.pdbx_seq_one_letter_code
_entity_poly.pdbx_strand_id
1 'polypeptide(L)'
;MQKETQLVEKAKGATMPAFRVTSIIDGDTFEVSPEWKWNGETGTRVRPAGYDAPELHTAKGQKAKDALSKLINGQQVELRTAYKVDRGRLVCEVFVGSRNLAEFFPDY
;
A
#
# COMPACT_ATOMS: atom_id res chain seq x y z
N MET A 1 45.93 4.43 6.51
CA MET A 1 44.80 5.10 7.19
C MET A 1 44.17 6.08 6.23
N GLN A 2 43.15 5.71 5.44
CA GLN A 2 42.16 6.62 4.81
C GLN A 2 40.99 5.74 4.30
N LYS A 3 40.22 5.16 5.21
CA LYS A 3 38.96 4.45 4.92
C LYS A 3 37.91 4.93 5.91
N GLU A 4 37.45 6.18 5.81
CA GLU A 4 36.33 6.65 6.66
C GLU A 4 35.87 8.05 6.24
N THR A 5 35.20 8.19 5.09
CA THR A 5 34.30 9.36 4.87
C THR A 5 33.25 9.25 3.77
N GLN A 6 33.01 8.09 3.16
CA GLN A 6 31.88 7.93 2.22
C GLN A 6 30.74 7.15 2.87
N LEU A 7 30.03 7.82 3.78
CA LEU A 7 28.80 7.28 4.37
C LEU A 7 27.83 8.40 4.77
N VAL A 8 27.76 9.48 4.00
CA VAL A 8 26.71 10.51 4.18
C VAL A 8 26.32 11.12 2.83
N GLU A 9 25.77 10.35 1.88
CA GLU A 9 25.13 10.95 0.69
C GLU A 9 24.22 10.01 -0.12
N LYS A 10 23.40 9.17 0.55
CA LYS A 10 22.32 8.42 -0.14
C LYS A 10 21.03 8.42 0.67
N ALA A 11 20.30 9.53 0.63
CA ALA A 11 18.86 9.56 0.89
C ALA A 11 18.23 10.87 0.38
N LYS A 12 18.47 11.24 -0.89
CA LYS A 12 17.56 12.14 -1.60
C LYS A 12 16.63 11.29 -2.44
N GLY A 13 15.45 11.01 -1.88
CA GLY A 13 14.25 10.53 -2.56
C GLY A 13 14.45 9.43 -3.59
N ALA A 14 14.52 8.17 -3.15
CA ALA A 14 14.03 7.12 -4.02
C ALA A 14 12.52 7.34 -4.13
N THR A 15 12.07 8.04 -5.18
CA THR A 15 10.65 8.16 -5.50
C THR A 15 10.19 6.75 -5.83
N MET A 16 9.63 6.06 -4.84
CA MET A 16 8.94 4.79 -5.10
C MET A 16 7.90 5.07 -6.20
N PRO A 17 7.74 4.17 -7.17
CA PRO A 17 6.79 4.41 -8.25
C PRO A 17 5.41 4.69 -7.66
N ALA A 18 4.83 5.82 -8.04
CA ALA A 18 3.47 6.16 -7.66
C ALA A 18 2.50 5.30 -8.46
N PHE A 19 1.60 4.63 -7.75
CA PHE A 19 0.61 3.74 -8.31
C PHE A 19 -0.76 4.41 -8.28
N ARG A 20 -1.50 4.37 -9.38
CA ARG A 20 -2.88 4.84 -9.40
C ARG A 20 -3.82 3.73 -8.97
N VAL A 21 -4.65 3.98 -7.97
CA VAL A 21 -5.70 3.05 -7.57
C VAL A 21 -6.80 3.03 -8.61
N THR A 22 -7.10 1.85 -9.15
CA THR A 22 -8.08 1.67 -10.23
C THR A 22 -9.41 1.10 -9.74
N SER A 23 -9.38 0.29 -8.68
CA SER A 23 -10.56 -0.39 -8.13
C SER A 23 -10.43 -0.64 -6.63
N ILE A 24 -11.54 -0.65 -5.91
CA ILE A 24 -11.63 -1.03 -4.49
C ILE A 24 -12.43 -2.33 -4.39
N ILE A 25 -11.79 -3.39 -3.91
CA ILE A 25 -12.40 -4.73 -3.87
C ILE A 25 -13.22 -4.87 -2.58
N ASP A 26 -12.59 -4.63 -1.43
CA ASP A 26 -13.17 -4.68 -0.09
C ASP A 26 -12.48 -3.65 0.84
N GLY A 27 -12.60 -3.80 2.16
CA GLY A 27 -12.09 -2.82 3.12
C GLY A 27 -10.57 -2.79 3.26
N ASP A 28 -9.84 -3.78 2.75
CA ASP A 28 -8.38 -3.86 2.84
C ASP A 28 -7.71 -4.37 1.56
N THR A 29 -8.44 -4.48 0.46
CA THR A 29 -7.93 -4.94 -0.83
C THR A 29 -8.33 -3.98 -1.94
N PHE A 30 -7.36 -3.52 -2.71
CA PHE A 30 -7.56 -2.63 -3.87
C PHE A 30 -6.63 -3.01 -5.03
N GLU A 31 -6.90 -2.45 -6.21
CA GLU A 31 -6.09 -2.64 -7.41
C GLU A 31 -5.35 -1.37 -7.80
N VAL A 32 -4.16 -1.53 -8.38
CA VAL A 32 -3.32 -0.44 -8.87
C VAL A 32 -2.91 -0.60 -10.33
N SER A 33 -2.55 0.53 -10.94
CA SER A 33 -1.87 0.63 -12.23
C SER A 33 -0.68 1.61 -12.14
N PRO A 34 0.50 1.31 -12.73
CA PRO A 34 0.85 0.05 -13.41
C PRO A 34 0.87 -1.15 -12.45
N GLU A 35 1.07 -2.36 -12.96
CA GLU A 35 1.30 -3.54 -12.12
C GLU A 35 2.53 -3.34 -11.22
N TRP A 36 2.43 -3.75 -9.96
CA TRP A 36 3.59 -3.81 -9.08
C TRP A 36 4.46 -5.00 -9.49
N LYS A 37 5.75 -4.91 -9.18
CA LYS A 37 6.73 -5.99 -9.39
C LYS A 37 7.52 -6.20 -8.10
N TRP A 38 7.53 -7.42 -7.58
CA TRP A 38 8.22 -7.75 -6.34
C TRP A 38 8.67 -9.21 -6.37
N ASN A 39 9.95 -9.47 -6.06
CA ASN A 39 10.54 -10.82 -6.04
C ASN A 39 10.28 -11.68 -7.30
N GLY A 40 10.25 -11.04 -8.49
CA GLY A 40 9.97 -11.75 -9.75
C GLY A 40 8.48 -12.02 -10.01
N GLU A 41 7.61 -11.68 -9.07
CA GLU A 41 6.16 -11.69 -9.23
C GLU A 41 5.65 -10.32 -9.66
N THR A 42 4.49 -10.32 -10.32
CA THR A 42 3.79 -9.12 -10.74
C THR A 42 2.31 -9.22 -10.44
N GLY A 43 1.64 -8.08 -10.27
CA GLY A 43 0.20 -8.06 -10.06
C GLY A 43 -0.36 -6.67 -9.89
N THR A 44 -1.68 -6.59 -9.80
CA THR A 44 -2.40 -5.33 -9.58
C THR A 44 -2.95 -5.20 -8.16
N ARG A 45 -3.16 -6.32 -7.46
CA ARG A 45 -3.85 -6.31 -6.17
C ARG A 45 -2.90 -6.04 -5.01
N VAL A 46 -3.34 -5.19 -4.11
CA VAL A 46 -2.57 -4.78 -2.93
C VAL A 46 -3.43 -4.98 -1.69
N ARG A 47 -2.81 -5.49 -0.62
CA ARG A 47 -3.35 -5.51 0.73
C ARG A 47 -2.44 -4.66 1.61
N PRO A 48 -2.89 -3.50 2.13
CA PRO A 48 -2.11 -2.74 3.09
C PRO A 48 -1.72 -3.61 4.30
N ALA A 49 -0.48 -3.48 4.73
CA ALA A 49 -0.07 -3.96 6.04
C ALA A 49 -0.55 -2.96 7.12
N GLY A 50 -0.88 -3.49 8.30
CA GLY A 50 -1.15 -2.68 9.48
C GLY A 50 -2.62 -2.54 9.87
N TYR A 51 -3.56 -3.05 9.08
CA TYR A 51 -4.96 -3.20 9.48
C TYR A 51 -5.63 -4.34 8.70
N ASP A 52 -6.73 -4.89 9.23
CA ASP A 52 -7.50 -5.98 8.62
C ASP A 52 -8.98 -5.62 8.60
N ALA A 53 -9.59 -5.57 7.42
CA ALA A 53 -10.98 -5.16 7.34
C ALA A 53 -11.93 -6.34 7.68
N PRO A 54 -12.98 -6.12 8.48
CA PRO A 54 -13.97 -7.14 8.76
C PRO A 54 -14.69 -7.56 7.48
N GLU A 55 -15.25 -8.76 7.50
CA GLU A 55 -15.88 -9.36 6.32
C GLU A 55 -16.92 -8.43 5.68
N LEU A 56 -16.90 -8.37 4.34
CA LEU A 56 -17.70 -7.44 3.54
C LEU A 56 -19.22 -7.55 3.78
N HIS A 57 -19.71 -8.75 4.14
CA HIS A 57 -21.12 -8.97 4.46
C HIS A 57 -21.59 -8.32 5.77
N THR A 58 -20.65 -7.80 6.58
CA THR A 58 -20.98 -7.08 7.80
C THR A 58 -21.12 -5.58 7.53
N ALA A 59 -21.96 -4.90 8.32
CA ALA A 59 -22.06 -3.45 8.26
C ALA A 59 -20.71 -2.74 8.51
N LYS A 60 -19.80 -3.34 9.30
CA LYS A 60 -18.45 -2.82 9.52
C LYS A 60 -17.56 -2.98 8.29
N GLY A 61 -17.66 -4.11 7.58
CA GLY A 61 -16.89 -4.38 6.36
C GLY A 61 -17.29 -3.46 5.21
N GLN A 62 -18.60 -3.23 5.05
CA GLN A 62 -19.11 -2.26 4.08
C GLN A 62 -18.62 -0.84 4.39
N LYS A 63 -18.67 -0.42 5.66
CA LYS A 63 -18.12 0.88 6.10
C LYS A 63 -16.61 1.01 5.82
N ALA A 64 -15.83 -0.04 6.07
CA ALA A 64 -14.40 -0.04 5.78
C ALA A 64 -14.13 0.13 4.28
N LYS A 65 -14.87 -0.59 3.42
CA LYS A 65 -14.80 -0.44 1.97
C LYS A 65 -15.16 0.98 1.50
N ASP A 66 -16.24 1.55 2.04
CA ASP A 66 -16.67 2.91 1.71
C ASP A 66 -15.64 3.96 2.14
N ALA A 67 -15.04 3.79 3.32
CA ALA A 67 -13.97 4.66 3.81
C ALA A 67 -12.71 4.58 2.93
N LEU A 68 -12.28 3.35 2.60
CA LEU A 68 -11.14 3.12 1.72
C LEU A 68 -11.38 3.72 0.34
N SER A 69 -12.56 3.51 -0.22
CA SER A 69 -12.93 4.06 -1.54
C SER A 69 -12.90 5.59 -1.56
N LYS A 70 -13.45 6.25 -0.55
CA LYS A 70 -13.40 7.72 -0.45
C LYS A 70 -11.98 8.25 -0.32
N LEU A 71 -11.10 7.50 0.33
CA LEU A 71 -9.74 7.95 0.62
C LEU A 71 -8.80 7.79 -0.58
N ILE A 72 -8.84 6.65 -1.27
CA ILE A 72 -7.80 6.30 -2.24
C ILE A 72 -8.31 5.98 -3.65
N ASN A 73 -9.61 5.83 -3.89
CA ASN A 73 -10.08 5.44 -5.23
C ASN A 73 -9.73 6.52 -6.27
N GLY A 74 -9.03 6.13 -7.34
CA GLY A 74 -8.52 7.03 -8.38
C GLY A 74 -7.32 7.89 -7.96
N GLN A 75 -6.89 7.82 -6.70
CA GLN A 75 -5.74 8.56 -6.17
C GLN A 75 -4.42 7.85 -6.48
N GLN A 76 -3.32 8.58 -6.34
CA GLN A 76 -1.98 8.00 -6.32
C GLN A 76 -1.62 7.54 -4.91
N VAL A 77 -1.03 6.35 -4.83
CA VAL A 77 -0.49 5.77 -3.61
C VAL A 77 0.95 5.34 -3.83
N GLU A 78 1.73 5.36 -2.76
CA GLU A 78 3.08 4.80 -2.75
C GLU A 78 3.04 3.44 -2.07
N LEU A 79 3.47 2.40 -2.79
CA LEU A 79 3.73 1.08 -2.21
C LEU A 79 5.16 1.10 -1.69
N ARG A 80 5.35 0.98 -0.37
CA ARG A 80 6.66 1.03 0.29
C ARG A 80 7.11 -0.37 0.70
N THR A 81 7.43 -0.60 1.97
CA THR A 81 7.98 -1.88 2.43
C THR A 81 7.03 -3.02 2.11
N ALA A 82 7.45 -3.90 1.20
CA ALA A 82 6.70 -5.10 0.83
C ALA A 82 7.20 -6.31 1.63
N TYR A 83 6.25 -7.13 2.09
CA TYR A 83 6.52 -8.23 3.02
C TYR A 83 6.36 -9.59 2.36
N LYS A 84 5.27 -9.78 1.60
CA LYS A 84 4.93 -11.05 0.95
C LYS A 84 3.89 -10.84 -0.15
N VAL A 85 3.73 -11.84 -1.00
CA VAL A 85 2.54 -12.02 -1.84
C VAL A 85 1.63 -13.04 -1.17
N ASP A 86 0.38 -12.65 -0.90
CA ASP A 86 -0.64 -13.53 -0.32
C ASP A 86 -1.82 -13.66 -1.28
N ARG A 87 -1.96 -14.87 -1.86
CA ARG A 87 -3.04 -15.20 -2.81
C ARG A 87 -3.15 -14.18 -3.96
N GLY A 88 -2.01 -13.78 -4.51
CA GLY A 88 -1.92 -12.81 -5.62
C GLY A 88 -2.06 -11.34 -5.21
N ARG A 89 -2.02 -11.03 -3.90
CA ARG A 89 -2.04 -9.66 -3.37
C ARG A 89 -0.67 -9.32 -2.79
N LEU A 90 -0.11 -8.17 -3.16
CA LEU A 90 1.09 -7.66 -2.51
C LEU A 90 0.73 -7.11 -1.13
N VAL A 91 1.31 -7.69 -0.09
CA VAL A 91 1.19 -7.20 1.29
C VAL A 91 2.32 -6.23 1.54
N CYS A 92 2.01 -4.95 1.69
CA CYS A 92 3.01 -3.89 1.84
C CYS A 92 2.48 -2.68 2.62
N GLU A 93 3.38 -1.83 3.09
CA GLU A 93 3.00 -0.50 3.58
C GLU A 93 2.52 0.36 2.41
N VAL A 94 1.35 0.99 2.57
CA VAL A 94 0.76 1.85 1.55
C VAL A 94 0.69 3.26 2.11
N PHE A 95 1.16 4.24 1.34
CA PHE A 95 1.18 5.65 1.75
C PHE A 95 0.34 6.51 0.81
N VAL A 96 -0.38 7.46 1.41
CA VAL A 96 -1.10 8.54 0.72
C VAL A 96 -0.38 9.84 1.09
N GLY A 97 0.50 10.30 0.21
CA GLY A 97 1.44 11.38 0.54
C GLY A 97 2.38 10.97 1.69
N SER A 98 2.39 11.73 2.78
CA SER A 98 3.30 11.47 3.92
C SER A 98 2.74 10.51 4.96
N ARG A 99 1.48 10.06 4.84
CA ARG A 99 0.79 9.28 5.88
C ARG A 99 0.57 7.84 5.46
N ASN A 100 0.78 6.90 6.37
CA ASN A 100 0.51 5.49 6.11
C ASN A 100 -1.02 5.28 6.10
N LEU A 101 -1.50 4.52 5.12
CA LEU A 101 -2.92 4.21 4.95
C LEU A 101 -3.51 3.54 6.20
N ALA A 102 -2.75 2.69 6.89
CA ALA A 102 -3.20 2.03 8.11
C ALA A 102 -3.58 3.03 9.22
N GLU A 103 -2.97 4.22 9.27
CA GLU A 103 -3.29 5.23 10.26
C GLU A 103 -4.68 5.85 10.10
N PHE A 104 -5.34 5.65 8.95
CA PHE A 104 -6.72 6.08 8.71
C PHE A 104 -7.74 5.05 9.20
N PHE A 105 -7.29 3.85 9.60
CA PHE A 105 -8.11 2.73 10.04
C PHE A 105 -7.70 2.23 11.44
N PRO A 106 -7.68 3.09 12.48
CA PRO A 106 -7.17 2.73 13.82
C PRO A 106 -8.03 1.71 14.58
N ASP A 107 -9.30 1.54 14.17
CA ASP A 107 -10.27 0.65 14.82
C ASP A 107 -10.28 -0.78 14.24
N TYR A 108 -9.36 -1.10 13.33
CA TYR A 108 -9.32 -2.34 12.54
C TYR A 108 -8.00 -3.10 12.71
#